data_AF-A0A920LKS2-F1
#
_entry.id   AF-A0A920LKS2-F1
#
_cell.length_a   1.000
_cell.length_b   1.000
_cell.length_c   1.000
_cell.angle_alpha   90.00
_cell.angle_beta   90.00
_cell.angle_gamma   90.00
#
_symmetry.space_group_name_H-M   'P 1'
#
loop_
_entity.id
_entity.type
_entity.pdbx_description
1 polymer ?
#
loop_
_entity_poly.entity_id
_entity_poly.type
_entity_poly.pdbx_seq_one_letter_code
_entity_poly.pdbx_strand_id
1 'polypeptide(L)' 'MQFNNGKYTISFEVLSENPNDNSTGEITTKYFKLLEKQIKLQPERWLWSHRRWRHTKQN' A
#
# COMPACT_ATOMS: atom_id res chain seq x y z
N MET A 1 12.89 22.94 24.75
CA MET A 1 13.62 21.95 23.93
C MET A 1 12.69 21.51 22.82
N GLN A 2 12.98 21.85 21.57
CA GLN A 2 12.16 21.45 20.42
C GLN A 2 12.58 20.05 19.99
N PHE A 3 11.76 19.04 20.27
CA PHE A 3 11.95 17.70 19.75
C PHE A 3 11.51 17.67 18.29
N ASN A 4 12.42 18.01 17.36
CA ASN A 4 12.16 17.83 15.93
C ASN A 4 12.92 16.62 15.40
N ASN A 5 12.43 15.42 15.72
CA ASN A 5 13.02 14.16 15.24
C ASN A 5 12.03 13.35 14.39
N GLY A 6 11.07 14.01 13.74
CA GLY A 6 10.18 13.37 12.77
C GLY A 6 10.90 13.11 11.45
N LYS A 7 11.82 12.14 11.41
CA LYS A 7 12.44 11.69 10.15
C LYS A 7 11.48 10.70 9.48
N TYR A 8 10.88 11.12 8.37
CA TYR A 8 10.11 10.22 7.51
C TYR A 8 11.04 9.61 6.47
N THR A 9 10.99 8.29 6.32
CA THR A 9 11.67 7.59 5.23
C THR A 9 10.62 7.11 4.25
N ILE A 10 10.77 7.53 2.99
CA ILE A 10 9.90 7.15 1.89
C ILE A 10 10.74 6.33 0.92
N SER A 11 10.19 5.21 0.45
CA SER A 11 10.81 4.36 -0.56
C SER A 11 9.83 4.19 -1.71
N PHE A 12 10.34 4.31 -2.93
CA PHE A 12 9.57 4.11 -4.16
C PHE A 12 10.04 2.82 -4.81
N GLU A 13 9.10 2.03 -5.30
CA GLU A 13 9.37 0.82 -6.08
C GLU A 13 8.66 0.90 -7.43
N VAL A 14 9.32 0.41 -8.48
CA VAL A 14 8.75 0.40 -9.83
C VAL A 14 7.81 -0.80 -9.94
N LEU A 15 6.51 -0.50 -10.08
CA LEU A 15 5.48 -1.53 -10.20
C LEU A 15 5.41 -2.12 -11.62
N SER A 16 5.59 -1.30 -12.66
CA SER A 16 5.71 -1.74 -14.05
C SER A 16 6.51 -0.73 -14.84
N GLU A 17 7.46 -1.20 -15.65
CA GLU A 17 8.24 -0.38 -16.57
C GLU A 17 7.46 -0.08 -17.86
N ASN A 18 6.54 -0.97 -18.24
CA ASN A 18 5.72 -0.87 -19.45
C ASN A 18 4.24 -1.05 -19.10
N PRO A 19 3.57 0.01 -18.58
CA PRO A 19 2.18 -0.12 -18.10
C PRO A 19 1.17 -0.51 -19.18
N ASN A 20 1.50 -0.31 -20.47
CA ASN A 20 0.67 -0.70 -21.63
C ASN A 20 0.79 -2.17 -22.02
N ASP A 21 1.86 -2.86 -21.61
CA ASP A 21 2.06 -4.29 -21.90
C ASP A 21 1.40 -5.18 -20.84
N ASN A 22 1.13 -4.61 -19.67
CA ASN A 22 0.51 -5.32 -18.57
C ASN A 22 -0.99 -5.54 -18.82
N SER A 23 -1.44 -6.75 -18.51
CA SER A 23 -2.86 -7.10 -18.59
C SER A 23 -3.72 -6.19 -17.72
N THR A 24 -4.96 -5.91 -18.15
CA THR A 24 -5.93 -5.10 -17.40
C THR A 24 -6.05 -5.60 -15.96
N GLY A 25 -5.65 -4.77 -14.99
CA GLY A 25 -5.71 -5.08 -13.56
C GLY A 25 -4.48 -5.77 -12.95
N GLU A 26 -3.44 -6.07 -13.74
CA GLU A 26 -2.22 -6.71 -13.25
C GLU A 26 -1.40 -5.77 -12.34
N ILE A 27 -1.25 -4.50 -12.73
CA ILE A 27 -0.56 -3.47 -11.93
C ILE A 27 -1.27 -3.29 -10.59
N THR A 28 -2.60 -3.20 -10.62
CA THR A 28 -3.44 -3.09 -9.43
C THR A 28 -3.26 -4.30 -8.51
N THR A 29 -3.23 -5.51 -9.08
CA THR A 29 -2.99 -6.76 -8.33
C THR A 29 -1.61 -6.77 -7.68
N LYS A 30 -0.57 -6.36 -8.42
CA LYS A 30 0.80 -6.26 -7.91
C LYS A 30 0.90 -5.24 -6.77
N TYR A 31 0.28 -4.08 -6.93
CA TYR A 31 0.17 -3.06 -5.89
C TYR A 31 -0.49 -3.61 -4.62
N PHE A 32 -1.62 -4.32 -4.74
CA PHE A 32 -2.27 -4.91 -3.57
C PHE A 32 -1.41 -5.94 -2.85
N LYS A 33 -0.70 -6.83 -3.58
CA LYS A 33 0.22 -7.80 -2.98
C LYS A 33 1.34 -7.13 -2.17
N LEU A 34 1.92 -6.06 -2.70
CA LEU A 34 2.98 -5.29 -2.03
C LEU A 34 2.45 -4.55 -0.81
N LEU A 35 1.26 -3.96 -0.95
CA LEU A 35 0.57 -3.32 0.15
C LEU A 35 0.29 -4.30 1.30
N GLU A 36 -0.25 -5.48 1.01
CA GLU A 36 -0.49 -6.52 2.01
C GLU A 36 0.80 -6.96 2.70
N LYS A 37 1.88 -7.12 1.95
CA LYS A 37 3.21 -7.42 2.50
C LYS A 37 3.68 -6.32 3.45
N GLN A 38 3.52 -5.05 3.08
CA GLN A 38 3.89 -3.91 3.92
C GLN A 38 3.06 -3.83 5.20
N ILE A 39 1.75 -4.06 5.11
CA ILE A 39 0.85 -4.10 6.27
C ILE A 39 1.26 -5.23 7.22
N LYS A 40 1.59 -6.42 6.70
CA LYS A 40 2.05 -7.55 7.51
C LYS A 40 3.40 -7.29 8.18
N LEU A 41 4.32 -6.62 7.47
CA LEU A 41 5.63 -6.26 8.02
C LEU A 41 5.53 -5.21 9.13
N GLN A 42 4.64 -4.23 8.98
CA GLN A 42 4.51 -3.11 9.92
C GLN A 42 3.03 -2.75 10.14
N PRO A 43 2.27 -3.59 10.86
CA PRO A 43 0.84 -3.41 11.05
C PRO A 43 0.52 -2.12 11.82
N GLU A 44 1.38 -1.72 12.76
CA GLU A 44 1.22 -0.48 13.54
C GLU A 44 1.22 0.80 12.68
N ARG A 45 1.90 0.77 11.53
CA ARG A 45 1.96 1.91 10.61
C ARG A 45 0.72 2.00 9.71
N TRP A 46 -0.14 0.98 9.74
CA TRP A 46 -1.36 0.95 8.96
C TRP A 46 -2.49 1.70 9.67
N LEU A 47 -3.24 2.49 8.91
CA LEU A 47 -4.37 3.28 9.41
C LEU A 47 -5.61 2.39 9.58
N TRP A 48 -5.65 1.59 10.65
CA TRP A 48 -6.77 0.69 10.97
C TRP A 48 -8.12 1.38 11.12
N SER A 49 -8.14 2.67 11.44
CA SER A 49 -9.36 3.49 11.49
C SER A 49 -10.01 3.68 10.12
N HIS A 50 -9.27 3.45 9.03
CA HIS A 50 -9.79 3.56 7.68
C HIS A 50 -10.58 2.28 7.33
N ARG A 51 -11.91 2.41 7.15
CA ARG A 51 -12.80 1.29 6.79
C ARG A 51 -12.66 0.90 5.31
N ARG A 52 -11.46 0.54 4.88
CA ARG A 52 -11.12 0.29 3.47
C ARG A 52 -11.86 -0.93 2.90
N TRP A 53 -12.29 -1.87 3.75
CA TRP A 53 -12.98 -3.10 3.37
C TRP A 53 -14.51 -3.04 3.50
N ARG A 54 -15.11 -1.84 3.54
CA ARG A 54 -16.57 -1.68 3.68
C ARG A 54 -17.40 -2.17 2.49
N HIS A 55 -16.75 -2.58 1.41
CA HIS A 55 -17.35 -3.22 0.24
C HIS A 55 -17.05 -4.72 0.18
N THR A 56 -17.14 -5.43 1.29
CA THR A 56 -17.47 -6.86 1.20
C THR A 56 -18.92 -6.93 0.75
N LYS A 57 -19.17 -7.33 -0.50
CA LYS A 57 -20.51 -7.62 -1.01
C LYS A 57 -21.23 -8.47 0.04
N GLN A 58 -22.23 -7.87 0.68
CA GLN A 58 -23.19 -8.58 1.50
C GLN A 58 -24.06 -9.35 0.50
N ASN A 59 -24.11 -10.68 0.62
CA ASN A 59 -25.08 -11.52 -0.09
C ASN A 59 -26.50 -11.07 0.21
#